data_AF-A0A431TXS7-F1
#
_entry.id   AF-A0A431TXS7-F1
#
_cell.length_a   1.000
_cell.length_b   1.000
_cell.length_c   1.000
_cell.angle_alpha   90.00
_cell.angle_beta   90.00
_cell.angle_gamma   90.00
#
_symmetry.space_group_name_H-M   'P 1'
#
loop_
_entity.id
_entity.type
_entity.pdbx_description
1 polymer ?
#
loop_
_entity_poly.entity_id
_entity_poly.type
_entity_poly.pdbx_seq_one_letter_code
_entity_poly.pdbx_strand_id
1 'polypeptide(L)'
;MGSSFIHLPDNTGFWARDGFVEAMQLCLIDAIEAQPPAAAEPWLLAYKQRLALQALPLIYGGMSLELAEHLTTPARRALICRLSEQIIRRIRHEPDYLTGPTLHRFRRRAMQLLWETGELVFESQEDFQRVVDDSGWQHAAIQDVRPNYLHGFVLLNRLLKGRLHARVNSPIDYWPW
;
A
#
# COMPACT_ATOMS: atom_id res chain seq x y z
N MET A 1 7.70 -16.51 4.20
CA MET A 1 6.81 -15.39 3.84
C MET A 1 7.09 -14.30 4.86
N GLY A 2 7.60 -13.14 4.44
CA GLY A 2 7.95 -12.09 5.38
C GLY A 2 6.71 -11.47 6.01
N SER A 3 6.90 -10.85 7.17
CA SER A 3 5.85 -10.13 7.88
C SER A 3 6.38 -8.77 8.31
N SER A 4 5.51 -7.78 8.22
CA SER A 4 5.83 -6.39 8.50
C SER A 4 4.85 -5.85 9.54
N PHE A 5 5.35 -5.04 10.48
CA PHE A 5 4.52 -4.45 11.54
C PHE A 5 4.00 -3.08 11.10
N ILE A 6 2.68 -2.99 10.88
CA ILE A 6 2.01 -1.72 10.59
C ILE A 6 1.78 -1.01 11.91
N HIS A 7 2.36 0.17 12.10
CA HIS A 7 2.26 0.91 13.37
C HIS A 7 1.95 2.39 13.22
N LEU A 8 1.41 2.97 14.27
CA LEU A 8 1.23 4.41 14.50
C LEU A 8 2.31 4.92 15.49
N PRO A 9 2.49 6.25 15.63
CA PRO A 9 3.49 6.83 16.52
C PRO A 9 3.39 6.40 18.00
N ASP A 10 2.21 5.96 18.44
CA ASP A 10 1.95 5.49 19.80
C ASP A 10 2.27 4.00 20.02
N ASN A 11 3.03 3.38 19.10
CA ASN A 11 3.35 1.95 19.06
C ASN A 11 2.13 1.03 19.01
N THR A 12 0.96 1.55 18.62
CA THR A 12 -0.19 0.72 18.29
C THR A 12 -0.11 0.27 16.84
N GLY A 13 -0.50 -0.97 16.55
CA GLY A 13 -0.29 -1.55 15.24
C GLY A 13 -0.82 -2.98 15.13
N PHE A 14 -0.49 -3.65 14.03
CA PHE A 14 -0.72 -5.08 13.85
C PHE A 14 0.29 -5.68 12.88
N TRP A 15 0.57 -6.97 13.06
CA TRP A 15 1.41 -7.74 12.15
C TRP A 15 0.66 -8.11 10.89
N ALA A 16 1.32 -7.93 9.75
CA ALA A 16 0.74 -8.21 8.46
C ALA A 16 1.72 -8.98 7.57
N ARG A 17 1.17 -9.79 6.66
CA ARG A 17 1.98 -10.44 5.64
C ARG A 17 2.46 -9.39 4.64
N ASP A 18 3.69 -9.55 4.21
CA ASP A 18 4.36 -8.68 3.24
C ASP A 18 3.53 -8.43 1.98
N GLY A 19 2.98 -9.47 1.34
CA GLY A 19 2.15 -9.31 0.15
C GLY A 19 0.86 -8.50 0.39
N PHE A 20 0.36 -8.43 1.62
CA PHE A 20 -0.73 -7.53 1.95
C PHE A 20 -0.23 -6.09 2.12
N VAL A 21 0.89 -5.88 2.80
CA VAL A 21 1.48 -4.54 2.97
C VAL A 21 1.77 -3.91 1.60
N GLU A 22 2.30 -4.70 0.67
CA GLU A 22 2.46 -4.32 -0.73
C GLU A 22 1.14 -3.86 -1.36
N ALA A 23 0.10 -4.70 -1.29
CA ALA A 23 -1.21 -4.37 -1.84
C ALA A 23 -1.80 -3.09 -1.22
N MET A 24 -1.56 -2.85 0.07
CA MET A 24 -1.96 -1.60 0.71
C MET A 24 -1.24 -0.38 0.16
N GLN A 25 0.08 -0.45 0.01
CA GLN A 25 0.88 0.65 -0.53
C GLN A 25 0.41 0.99 -1.94
N LEU A 26 0.22 -0.02 -2.79
CA LEU A 26 -0.26 0.13 -4.16
C LEU A 26 -1.67 0.74 -4.23
N CYS A 27 -2.63 0.22 -3.45
CA CYS A 27 -3.98 0.76 -3.41
C CYS A 27 -4.03 2.18 -2.83
N LEU A 28 -3.18 2.52 -1.86
CA LEU A 28 -3.09 3.87 -1.31
C LEU A 28 -2.57 4.86 -2.34
N ILE A 29 -1.54 4.50 -3.12
CA ILE A 29 -1.05 5.33 -4.24
C ILE A 29 -2.21 5.63 -5.21
N ASP A 30 -2.91 4.60 -5.69
CA ASP A 30 -4.07 4.74 -6.59
C ASP A 30 -5.15 5.66 -5.99
N ALA A 31 -5.51 5.44 -4.73
CA ALA A 31 -6.54 6.24 -4.06
C ALA A 31 -6.13 7.71 -3.86
N ILE A 32 -4.85 7.98 -3.59
CA ILE A 32 -4.33 9.35 -3.48
C ILE A 32 -4.39 10.03 -4.85
N GLU A 33 -3.92 9.38 -5.90
CA GLU A 33 -3.90 9.94 -7.27
C GLU A 33 -5.31 10.19 -7.83
N ALA A 34 -6.30 9.43 -7.38
CA ALA A 34 -7.71 9.66 -7.69
C ALA A 34 -8.30 10.92 -7.02
N GLN A 35 -7.55 11.68 -6.21
CA GLN A 35 -7.98 12.94 -5.59
C GLN A 35 -7.08 14.12 -6.02
N PRO A 36 -7.24 14.67 -7.24
CA PRO A 36 -6.28 15.60 -7.84
C PRO A 36 -5.92 16.85 -7.00
N PRO A 37 -6.85 17.52 -6.29
CA PRO A 37 -6.49 18.67 -5.45
C PRO A 37 -5.63 18.29 -4.23
N ALA A 38 -5.87 17.10 -3.66
CA ALA A 38 -5.12 16.58 -2.51
C ALA A 38 -3.80 15.93 -2.95
N ALA A 39 -3.79 15.25 -4.10
CA ALA A 39 -2.62 14.54 -4.63
C ALA A 39 -1.40 15.43 -4.88
N ALA A 40 -1.62 16.73 -5.05
CA ALA A 40 -0.58 17.74 -5.25
C ALA A 40 0.00 18.30 -3.93
N GLU A 41 -0.56 17.95 -2.77
CA GLU A 41 -0.01 18.41 -1.49
C GLU A 41 1.42 17.86 -1.28
N PRO A 42 2.41 18.69 -0.92
CA PRO A 42 3.81 18.26 -0.85
C PRO A 42 4.07 17.04 0.03
N TRP A 43 3.34 16.90 1.14
CA TRP A 43 3.49 15.76 2.03
C TRP A 43 2.91 14.46 1.44
N LEU A 44 1.87 14.55 0.59
CA LEU A 44 1.31 13.40 -0.12
C LEU A 44 2.20 12.99 -1.29
N LEU A 45 2.83 13.94 -1.96
CA LEU A 45 3.84 13.65 -2.98
C LEU A 45 5.00 12.84 -2.36
N ALA A 46 5.57 13.35 -1.26
CA ALA A 46 6.60 12.63 -0.51
C ALA A 46 6.09 11.26 -0.02
N TYR A 47 4.88 11.20 0.54
CA TYR A 47 4.34 9.94 1.04
C TYR A 47 4.13 8.90 -0.07
N LYS A 48 3.60 9.29 -1.23
CA LYS A 48 3.45 8.39 -2.40
C LYS A 48 4.79 7.84 -2.87
N GLN A 49 5.83 8.68 -2.92
CA GLN A 49 7.19 8.25 -3.29
C GLN A 49 7.71 7.19 -2.31
N ARG A 50 7.54 7.42 -1.00
CA ARG A 50 7.92 6.43 0.03
C ARG A 50 7.13 5.13 -0.10
N LEU A 51 5.81 5.21 -0.30
CA LEU A 51 4.99 4.03 -0.57
C LEU A 51 5.46 3.27 -1.81
N ALA A 52 5.83 3.96 -2.89
CA ALA A 52 6.31 3.33 -4.11
C ALA A 52 7.67 2.63 -3.91
N LEU A 53 8.60 3.26 -3.18
CA LEU A 53 9.89 2.66 -2.80
C LEU A 53 9.70 1.38 -1.98
N GLN A 54 8.74 1.39 -1.05
CA GLN A 54 8.47 0.28 -0.13
C GLN A 54 7.64 -0.84 -0.79
N ALA A 55 6.85 -0.54 -1.82
CA ALA A 55 6.00 -1.52 -2.52
C ALA A 55 6.77 -2.42 -3.49
N LEU A 56 7.97 -2.00 -3.90
CA LEU A 56 8.75 -2.74 -4.87
C LEU A 56 9.92 -3.42 -4.16
N PRO A 57 9.97 -4.76 -4.13
CA PRO A 57 11.04 -5.51 -3.44
C PRO A 57 12.44 -5.31 -4.04
N LEU A 58 12.56 -4.49 -5.08
CA LEU A 58 13.79 -4.20 -5.81
C LEU A 58 14.74 -3.25 -5.05
N ILE A 59 14.24 -2.44 -4.10
CA ILE A 59 15.00 -1.30 -3.56
C ILE A 59 15.31 -1.42 -2.06
N TYR A 60 14.39 -1.95 -1.24
CA TYR A 60 14.60 -2.07 0.21
C TYR A 60 14.18 -3.45 0.75
N GLY A 61 14.99 -3.99 1.67
CA GLY A 61 14.85 -5.34 2.24
C GLY A 61 13.71 -5.55 3.25
N GLY A 62 12.74 -4.64 3.32
CA GLY A 62 11.55 -4.75 4.17
C GLY A 62 10.45 -3.80 3.74
N MET A 63 9.18 -4.13 4.04
CA MET A 63 8.02 -3.31 3.67
C MET A 63 7.48 -2.53 4.87
N SER A 64 7.29 -1.22 4.71
CA SER A 64 6.66 -0.35 5.71
C SER A 64 5.59 0.54 5.08
N LEU A 65 4.52 0.83 5.83
CA LEU A 65 3.55 1.87 5.46
C LEU A 65 3.99 3.29 5.88
N GLU A 66 5.07 3.41 6.65
CA GLU A 66 5.64 4.68 7.15
C GLU A 66 4.57 5.64 7.72
N LEU A 67 3.55 5.07 8.38
CA LEU A 67 2.41 5.85 8.88
C LEU A 67 2.85 6.77 10.02
N ALA A 68 3.81 6.35 10.85
CA ALA A 68 4.26 7.15 11.98
C ALA A 68 4.96 8.44 11.53
N GLU A 69 5.72 8.36 10.45
CA GLU A 69 6.50 9.43 9.86
C GLU A 69 5.61 10.44 9.13
N HIS A 70 4.51 9.98 8.52
CA HIS A 70 3.66 10.82 7.66
C HIS A 70 2.35 11.29 8.30
N LEU A 71 1.79 10.57 9.28
CA LEU A 71 0.55 10.92 9.98
C LEU A 71 0.76 11.86 11.18
N THR A 72 1.47 12.96 10.95
CA THR A 72 1.88 13.91 12.00
C THR A 72 0.76 14.83 12.50
N THR A 73 -0.40 14.86 11.83
CA THR A 73 -1.55 15.68 12.23
C THR A 73 -2.86 14.91 12.17
N PRO A 74 -3.89 15.30 12.96
CA PRO A 74 -5.22 14.71 12.88
C PRO A 74 -5.84 14.79 11.47
N ALA A 75 -5.56 15.87 10.73
CA ALA A 75 -6.06 16.05 9.37
C ALA A 75 -5.48 15.01 8.39
N ARG A 76 -4.17 14.75 8.46
CA ARG A 76 -3.51 13.73 7.63
C ARG A 76 -4.04 12.33 7.95
N ARG A 77 -4.17 12.01 9.25
CA ARG A 77 -4.76 10.76 9.72
C ARG A 77 -6.19 10.58 9.21
N ALA A 78 -7.01 11.63 9.29
CA ALA A 78 -8.37 11.61 8.78
C ALA A 78 -8.42 11.41 7.26
N LEU A 79 -7.48 11.97 6.50
CA LEU A 79 -7.38 11.75 5.06
C LEU A 79 -7.05 10.28 4.73
N ILE A 80 -6.00 9.72 5.32
CA ILE A 80 -5.64 8.31 5.07
C ILE A 80 -6.77 7.36 5.53
N CYS A 81 -7.47 7.69 6.62
CA CYS A 81 -8.68 6.98 7.04
C CYS A 81 -9.77 6.99 5.96
N ARG A 82 -10.07 8.14 5.35
CA ARG A 82 -11.05 8.25 4.26
C ARG A 82 -10.61 7.49 3.01
N LEU A 83 -9.33 7.55 2.65
CA LEU A 83 -8.78 6.79 1.53
C LEU A 83 -8.90 5.28 1.76
N SER A 84 -8.57 4.81 2.97
CA SER A 84 -8.76 3.42 3.37
C SER A 84 -10.23 2.98 3.27
N GLU A 85 -11.18 3.83 3.66
CA GLU A 85 -12.62 3.55 3.48
C GLU A 85 -13.06 3.48 2.02
N GLN A 86 -12.47 4.29 1.13
CA GLN A 86 -12.72 4.22 -0.30
C GLN A 86 -12.20 2.90 -0.86
N ILE A 87 -10.96 2.52 -0.52
CA ILE A 87 -10.36 1.24 -0.93
C ILE A 87 -11.22 0.05 -0.46
N ILE A 88 -11.64 0.03 0.81
CA ILE A 88 -12.53 -1.02 1.35
C ILE A 88 -13.83 -1.12 0.54
N ARG A 89 -14.43 0.02 0.17
CA ARG A 89 -15.65 0.05 -0.65
C ARG A 89 -15.38 -0.53 -2.03
N ARG A 90 -14.30 -0.12 -2.70
CA ARG A 90 -13.92 -0.65 -4.02
C ARG A 90 -13.68 -2.15 -3.96
N ILE A 91 -12.90 -2.63 -2.99
CA ILE A 91 -12.67 -4.08 -2.82
C ILE A 91 -13.99 -4.84 -2.65
N ARG A 92 -14.98 -4.30 -1.92
CA ARG A 92 -16.28 -4.98 -1.72
C ARG A 92 -17.16 -5.00 -2.96
N HIS A 93 -17.17 -3.92 -3.73
CA HIS A 93 -18.17 -3.69 -4.78
C HIS A 93 -17.62 -3.87 -6.20
N GLU A 94 -16.31 -3.83 -6.39
CA GLU A 94 -15.62 -4.02 -7.67
C GLU A 94 -14.84 -5.36 -7.61
N PRO A 95 -15.36 -6.45 -8.19
CA PRO A 95 -14.69 -7.75 -8.20
C PRO A 95 -13.27 -7.69 -8.77
N ASP A 96 -13.05 -6.82 -9.76
CA ASP A 96 -11.78 -6.72 -10.49
C ASP A 96 -10.76 -5.78 -9.83
N TYR A 97 -11.12 -5.10 -8.74
CA TYR A 97 -10.24 -4.10 -8.11
C TYR A 97 -9.02 -4.72 -7.42
N LEU A 98 -9.15 -5.92 -6.86
CA LEU A 98 -8.06 -6.61 -6.16
C LEU A 98 -7.74 -7.94 -6.85
N THR A 99 -7.12 -7.82 -8.02
CA THR A 99 -6.73 -8.93 -8.90
C THR A 99 -5.26 -8.79 -9.29
N GLY A 100 -4.64 -9.87 -9.78
CA GLY A 100 -3.28 -9.84 -10.35
C GLY A 100 -3.11 -8.73 -11.40
N PRO A 101 -3.98 -8.65 -12.43
CA PRO A 101 -3.91 -7.61 -13.46
C PRO A 101 -4.03 -6.18 -12.91
N THR A 102 -4.95 -5.93 -11.96
CA THR A 102 -5.10 -4.59 -11.38
C THR A 102 -3.90 -4.20 -10.52
N LEU A 103 -3.38 -5.11 -9.68
CA LEU A 103 -2.18 -4.82 -8.91
C LEU A 103 -0.94 -4.67 -9.80
N HIS A 104 -0.83 -5.41 -10.90
CA HIS A 104 0.22 -5.19 -11.89
C HIS A 104 0.17 -3.77 -12.47
N ARG A 105 -1.02 -3.26 -12.82
CA ARG A 105 -1.18 -1.85 -13.24
C ARG A 105 -0.73 -0.87 -12.15
N PHE A 106 -1.06 -1.14 -10.89
CA PHE A 106 -0.62 -0.29 -9.78
C PHE A 106 0.89 -0.34 -9.56
N ARG A 107 1.53 -1.52 -9.68
CA ARG A 107 3.00 -1.66 -9.64
C ARG A 107 3.68 -0.88 -10.75
N ARG A 108 3.17 -0.99 -11.99
CA ARG A 108 3.65 -0.19 -13.12
C ARG A 108 3.60 1.30 -12.79
N ARG A 109 2.50 1.79 -12.20
CA ARG A 109 2.40 3.19 -11.79
C ARG A 109 3.38 3.56 -10.68
N ALA A 110 3.59 2.68 -9.68
CA ALA A 110 4.58 2.89 -8.63
C ALA A 110 6.01 2.98 -9.22
N MET A 111 6.38 2.09 -10.14
CA MET A 111 7.66 2.16 -10.84
C MET A 111 7.81 3.45 -11.65
N GLN A 112 6.75 3.86 -12.34
CA GLN A 112 6.74 5.11 -13.10
C GLN A 112 6.94 6.33 -12.18
N LEU A 113 6.29 6.35 -11.01
CA LEU A 113 6.51 7.41 -10.01
C LEU A 113 7.98 7.50 -9.59
N LEU A 114 8.64 6.36 -9.32
CA LEU A 114 10.04 6.34 -8.94
C LEU A 114 10.96 6.78 -10.07
N TRP A 115 10.62 6.44 -11.31
CA TRP A 115 11.38 6.87 -12.48
C TRP A 115 11.25 8.38 -12.72
N GLU A 116 10.02 8.92 -12.62
CA GLU A 116 9.72 10.36 -12.71
C GLU A 116 10.50 11.17 -11.65
N THR A 117 10.83 10.56 -10.50
CA THR A 117 11.53 11.22 -9.40
C THR A 117 13.02 10.91 -9.35
N GLY A 118 13.55 10.11 -10.28
CA GLY A 118 14.96 9.71 -10.35
C GLY A 118 15.39 8.70 -9.28
N GLU A 119 14.44 8.12 -8.53
CA GLU A 119 14.68 7.07 -7.53
C GLU A 119 14.90 5.70 -8.18
N LEU A 120 14.43 5.54 -9.43
CA LEU A 120 14.65 4.37 -10.26
C LEU A 120 15.17 4.84 -11.62
N VAL A 121 16.30 4.28 -12.06
CA VAL A 121 16.94 4.67 -13.32
C VAL A 121 16.70 3.59 -14.35
N PHE A 122 16.01 3.94 -15.43
CA PHE A 122 15.93 3.15 -16.66
C PHE A 122 16.69 3.85 -17.77
N GLU A 123 17.34 3.07 -18.64
CA GLU A 123 18.07 3.61 -19.79
C GLU A 123 17.13 4.22 -20.84
N SER A 124 15.91 3.70 -20.94
CA SER A 124 14.89 4.17 -21.88
C SER A 124 13.47 3.77 -21.45
N GLN A 125 12.47 4.37 -22.11
CA GLN A 125 11.07 3.96 -21.99
C GLN A 125 10.83 2.50 -22.40
N GLU A 126 11.59 2.01 -23.38
CA GLU A 126 11.50 0.62 -23.86
C GLU A 126 12.04 -0.36 -22.81
N ASP A 127 13.14 0.01 -22.14
CA ASP A 127 13.71 -0.79 -21.05
C ASP A 127 12.75 -0.90 -19.86
N PHE A 128 12.15 0.22 -19.46
CA PHE A 128 11.06 0.25 -18.47
C PHE A 128 9.93 -0.72 -18.84
N GLN A 129 9.43 -0.64 -20.07
CA GLN A 129 8.29 -1.42 -20.52
C GLN A 129 8.61 -2.92 -20.51
N ARG A 130 9.80 -3.30 -20.98
CA ARG A 130 10.28 -4.69 -20.95
C ARG A 130 10.33 -5.25 -19.52
N VAL A 131 10.92 -4.53 -18.58
CA VAL A 131 11.01 -4.98 -17.17
C VAL A 131 9.62 -5.17 -16.56
N VAL A 132 8.68 -4.27 -16.85
CA VAL A 132 7.31 -4.38 -16.38
C VAL A 132 6.62 -5.61 -16.97
N ASP A 133 6.73 -5.83 -18.28
CA ASP A 133 6.04 -6.92 -18.98
C ASP A 133 6.60 -8.31 -18.61
N ASP A 134 7.92 -8.42 -18.43
CA ASP A 134 8.60 -9.67 -18.09
C ASP A 134 8.42 -10.08 -16.60
N SER A 135 7.83 -9.21 -15.77
CA SER A 135 7.68 -9.44 -14.32
C SER A 135 6.71 -10.56 -13.95
N GLY A 136 5.77 -10.91 -14.84
CA GLY A 136 4.73 -11.91 -14.58
C GLY A 136 3.69 -11.53 -13.51
N TRP A 137 3.73 -10.31 -12.96
CA TRP A 137 2.86 -9.90 -11.85
C TRP A 137 1.36 -9.97 -12.14
N GLN A 138 0.98 -9.86 -13.41
CA GLN A 138 -0.40 -10.00 -13.87
C GLN A 138 -1.01 -11.39 -13.55
N HIS A 139 -0.17 -12.41 -13.37
CA HIS A 139 -0.58 -13.78 -13.07
C HIS A 139 -0.65 -14.10 -11.58
N ALA A 140 -0.39 -13.13 -10.70
CA ALA A 140 -0.46 -13.32 -9.26
C ALA A 140 -1.88 -13.72 -8.81
N ALA A 141 -1.99 -14.80 -8.03
CA ALA A 141 -3.26 -15.36 -7.52
C ALA A 141 -3.86 -14.56 -6.35
N ILE A 142 -4.00 -13.25 -6.52
CA ILE A 142 -4.47 -12.32 -5.49
C ILE A 142 -5.93 -12.59 -5.09
N GLN A 143 -6.73 -13.10 -6.01
CA GLN A 143 -8.13 -13.43 -5.77
C GLN A 143 -8.33 -14.45 -4.63
N ASP A 144 -7.38 -15.37 -4.44
CA ASP A 144 -7.45 -16.42 -3.41
C ASP A 144 -7.26 -15.83 -2.00
N VAL A 145 -6.59 -14.68 -1.90
CA VAL A 145 -6.30 -13.98 -0.64
C VAL A 145 -7.11 -12.69 -0.47
N ARG A 146 -8.01 -12.38 -1.41
CA ARG A 146 -8.84 -11.16 -1.39
C ARG A 146 -9.63 -10.98 -0.09
N PRO A 147 -10.29 -12.01 0.49
CA PRO A 147 -10.98 -11.85 1.78
C PRO A 147 -10.04 -11.45 2.92
N ASN A 148 -8.83 -12.03 2.94
CA ASN A 148 -7.81 -11.73 3.93
C ASN A 148 -7.32 -10.29 3.78
N TYR A 149 -7.07 -9.84 2.54
CA TYR A 149 -6.61 -8.47 2.31
C TYR A 149 -7.70 -7.46 2.68
N LEU A 150 -8.97 -7.74 2.34
CA LEU A 150 -10.11 -6.93 2.79
C LEU A 150 -10.15 -6.82 4.32
N HIS A 151 -9.94 -7.94 5.03
CA HIS A 151 -9.85 -7.94 6.49
C HIS A 151 -8.72 -7.03 6.99
N GLY A 152 -7.53 -7.15 6.41
CA GLY A 152 -6.39 -6.30 6.75
C GLY A 152 -6.67 -4.81 6.53
N PHE A 153 -7.33 -4.42 5.43
CA PHE A 153 -7.73 -3.02 5.21
C PHE A 153 -8.71 -2.54 6.28
N VAL A 154 -9.66 -3.39 6.70
CA VAL A 154 -10.57 -3.08 7.81
C VAL A 154 -9.81 -2.89 9.12
N LEU A 155 -8.79 -3.71 9.39
CA LEU A 155 -7.93 -3.55 10.56
C LEU A 155 -7.14 -2.24 10.53
N LEU A 156 -6.55 -1.87 9.40
CA LEU A 156 -5.90 -0.56 9.25
C LEU A 156 -6.89 0.57 9.55
N ASN A 157 -8.09 0.52 8.98
CA ASN A 157 -9.08 1.56 9.21
C ASN A 157 -9.49 1.64 10.69
N ARG A 158 -9.58 0.50 11.39
CA ARG A 158 -9.81 0.48 12.84
C ARG A 158 -8.64 1.08 13.61
N LEU A 159 -7.39 0.76 13.24
CA LEU A 159 -6.17 1.36 13.81
C LEU A 159 -6.17 2.88 13.62
N LEU A 160 -6.40 3.36 12.39
CA LEU A 160 -6.52 4.78 12.05
C LEU A 160 -7.66 5.48 12.79
N LYS A 161 -8.70 4.77 13.24
CA LYS A 161 -9.79 5.32 14.06
C LYS A 161 -9.55 5.23 15.57
N GLY A 162 -8.43 4.65 16.00
CA GLY A 162 -8.17 4.40 17.43
C GLY A 162 -9.09 3.31 18.00
N ARG A 163 -9.59 2.41 17.16
CA ARG A 163 -10.47 1.28 17.54
C ARG A 163 -9.74 -0.06 17.55
N LEU A 164 -8.43 -0.05 17.32
CA LEU A 164 -7.54 -1.20 17.42
C LEU A 164 -6.31 -0.79 18.20
N HIS A 165 -5.99 -1.53 19.28
CA HIS A 165 -4.85 -1.28 20.14
C HIS A 165 -4.11 -2.60 20.34
N ALA A 166 -3.21 -2.91 19.43
CA ALA A 166 -2.29 -4.03 19.56
C ALA A 166 -0.85 -3.54 19.44
N ARG A 167 0.09 -4.23 20.08
CA ARG A 167 1.48 -3.79 20.21
C ARG A 167 2.39 -4.70 19.41
N VAL A 168 3.64 -4.28 19.20
CA VAL A 168 4.66 -5.05 18.46
C VAL A 168 4.83 -6.47 19.01
N ASN A 169 4.67 -6.65 20.33
CA ASN A 169 4.78 -7.94 21.01
C ASN A 169 3.48 -8.76 21.05
N SER A 170 2.39 -8.29 20.42
CA SER A 170 1.14 -9.04 20.36
C SER A 170 1.26 -10.22 19.38
N PRO A 171 0.70 -11.41 19.71
CA PRO A 171 0.68 -12.56 18.80
C PRO A 171 -0.05 -12.23 17.48
N ILE A 172 0.38 -12.89 16.40
CA ILE A 172 -0.12 -12.67 15.03
C ILE A 172 -1.48 -13.38 14.87
N ASP A 173 -2.51 -12.87 15.55
CA ASP A 173 -3.85 -13.49 15.58
C ASP A 173 -4.85 -12.81 14.62
N TYR A 174 -4.39 -11.83 13.83
CA TYR A 174 -5.26 -10.94 13.05
C TYR A 174 -5.67 -11.47 11.67
N TRP A 175 -5.20 -12.66 11.27
CA TRP A 175 -5.49 -13.23 9.97
C TRP A 175 -6.32 -14.50 10.16
N PRO A 176 -7.62 -14.52 9.80
CA PRO A 176 -8.35 -15.78 9.73
C PRO A 176 -7.64 -16.67 8.69
N TRP A 177 -7.36 -17.91 9.09
CA TRP A 177 -6.75 -18.94 8.26
C TRP A 177 -7.73 -19.46 7.21
#